data_AF-A0A931FJL2-F1
#
_entry.id   AF-A0A931FJL2-F1
#
_cell.length_a   1.000
_cell.length_b   1.000
_cell.length_c   1.000
_cell.angle_alpha   90.00
_cell.angle_beta   90.00
_cell.angle_gamma   90.00
#
_symmetry.space_group_name_H-M   'P 1'
#
loop_
_entity.id
_entity.type
_entity.pdbx_description
1 polymer ?
#
loop_
_entity_poly.entity_id
_entity_poly.type
_entity_poly.pdbx_seq_one_letter_code
_entity_poly.pdbx_strand_id
1 'polypeptide(L)'
;MPLPIQPAKRLGRRFRWAAAGAAAVLAGAGVLYTVGDFGLTQRVLNGVESRALAGRSTRLDQFGLRLLYGALQLGGRVVYPQAAELLGHYCGGRGDTLRFDAQPLLRHPEVQQALRLQKPGITFRHQAAAGPFYIARRTDWGLYYAFDLLYIRQAPGTVVFYDNYFFQPLARRSYTRFNFGRLHCKLNDGLIRVAYPQAKPFVAYAKATAPAGAMTMANY
;
A
#
# COMPACT_ATOMS: atom_id res chain seq x y z
N MET A 1 31.79 7.21 53.61
CA MET A 1 30.41 7.13 53.09
C MET A 1 30.45 6.50 51.71
N PRO A 2 29.94 5.26 51.49
CA PRO A 2 29.93 4.66 50.16
C PRO A 2 28.71 5.12 49.36
N LEU A 3 28.94 5.44 48.09
CA LEU A 3 27.91 5.83 47.11
C LEU A 3 27.07 4.62 46.68
N PRO A 4 25.73 4.72 46.63
CA PRO A 4 24.91 3.68 46.00
C PRO A 4 24.85 3.92 44.48
N ILE A 5 25.67 3.20 43.71
CA ILE A 5 25.47 3.03 42.27
C ILE A 5 24.88 1.63 42.06
N GLN A 6 23.59 1.49 41.71
CA GLN A 6 23.12 0.39 40.83
C GLN A 6 21.76 0.70 40.14
N PRO A 7 21.72 1.41 38.99
CA PRO A 7 20.57 1.40 38.09
C PRO A 7 20.65 0.32 36.98
N ALA A 8 21.80 -0.35 36.79
CA ALA A 8 22.06 -1.18 35.60
C ALA A 8 21.21 -2.47 35.46
N LYS A 9 20.83 -3.12 36.57
CA LYS A 9 20.13 -4.42 36.52
C LYS A 9 18.68 -4.35 36.05
N ARG A 10 17.98 -3.22 36.25
CA ARG A 10 16.58 -3.06 35.82
C ARG A 10 16.44 -2.81 34.31
N LEU A 11 17.44 -2.19 33.68
CA LEU A 11 17.42 -1.89 32.25
C LEU A 11 17.55 -3.18 31.41
N GLY A 12 18.47 -4.07 31.77
CA GLY A 12 18.69 -5.35 31.07
C GLY A 12 17.47 -6.28 31.11
N ARG A 13 16.70 -6.29 32.20
CA ARG A 13 15.49 -7.11 32.30
C ARG A 13 14.37 -6.62 31.36
N ARG A 14 14.21 -5.30 31.22
CA ARG A 14 13.23 -4.69 30.28
C ARG A 14 13.59 -4.98 28.83
N PHE A 15 14.88 -4.89 28.47
CA PHE A 15 15.35 -5.24 27.12
C PHE A 15 15.13 -6.72 26.79
N ARG A 16 15.33 -7.64 27.75
CA ARG A 16 15.11 -9.08 27.54
C ARG A 16 13.63 -9.41 27.30
N TRP A 17 12.72 -8.78 28.03
CA TRP A 17 11.27 -8.95 27.79
C TRP A 17 10.83 -8.37 26.45
N ALA A 18 11.37 -7.20 26.07
CA ALA A 18 11.09 -6.61 24.76
C ALA A 18 11.61 -7.49 23.61
N ALA A 19 12.84 -8.02 23.74
CA ALA A 19 13.43 -8.93 22.75
C ALA A 19 12.67 -10.26 22.66
N ALA A 20 12.27 -10.85 23.79
CA ALA A 20 11.48 -12.08 23.81
C ALA A 20 10.09 -11.87 23.19
N GLY A 21 9.43 -10.74 23.49
CA GLY A 21 8.16 -10.37 22.87
C GLY A 21 8.29 -10.19 21.36
N ALA A 22 9.34 -9.49 20.89
CA ALA A 22 9.61 -9.32 19.47
C ALA A 22 9.86 -10.66 18.77
N ALA A 23 10.66 -11.55 19.38
CA ALA A 23 10.92 -12.88 18.85
C ALA A 23 9.65 -13.74 18.74
N ALA A 24 8.77 -13.70 19.75
CA ALA A 24 7.49 -14.41 19.73
C ALA A 24 6.55 -13.89 18.64
N VAL A 25 6.50 -12.57 18.43
CA VAL A 25 5.72 -11.94 17.34
C VAL A 25 6.28 -12.36 15.98
N LEU A 26 7.60 -12.34 15.80
CA LEU A 26 8.25 -12.76 14.55
C LEU A 26 8.04 -14.25 14.27
N ALA A 27 8.14 -15.11 15.29
CA ALA A 27 7.87 -16.55 15.16
C ALA A 27 6.40 -16.80 14.81
N GLY A 28 5.46 -16.14 15.49
CA GLY A 28 4.03 -16.24 15.18
C GLY A 28 3.69 -15.76 13.76
N ALA A 29 4.28 -14.64 13.34
CA ALA A 29 4.14 -14.13 11.97
C ALA A 29 4.73 -15.11 10.94
N GLY A 30 5.88 -15.72 11.22
CA GLY A 30 6.50 -16.73 10.36
C GLY A 30 5.65 -18.00 10.23
N VAL A 31 5.03 -18.47 11.31
CA VAL A 31 4.10 -19.61 11.27
C VAL A 31 2.85 -19.27 10.46
N LEU A 32 2.25 -18.09 10.67
CA LEU A 32 1.10 -17.64 9.88
C LEU A 32 1.43 -17.51 8.39
N TYR A 33 2.64 -17.05 8.06
CA TYR A 33 3.10 -16.92 6.68
C TYR A 33 3.28 -18.28 5.98
N THR A 34 3.78 -19.29 6.71
CA THR A 34 4.12 -20.62 6.16
C THR A 34 2.96 -21.60 6.14
N VAL A 35 2.10 -21.57 7.16
CA VAL A 35 0.96 -22.49 7.30
C VAL A 35 -0.32 -21.88 6.71
N GLY A 36 -0.39 -20.55 6.59
CA GLY A 36 -1.63 -19.84 6.35
C GLY A 36 -2.41 -19.63 7.65
N ASP A 37 -3.34 -18.67 7.66
CA ASP A 37 -4.08 -18.27 8.85
C ASP A 37 -5.47 -18.94 8.98
N PHE A 38 -5.81 -19.85 8.04
CA PHE A 38 -7.13 -20.49 7.93
C PHE A 38 -8.31 -19.48 7.98
N GLY A 39 -8.10 -18.25 7.49
CA GLY A 39 -9.10 -17.19 7.51
C GLY A 39 -9.29 -16.48 8.86
N LEU A 40 -8.45 -16.75 9.86
CA LEU A 40 -8.49 -16.07 11.15
C LEU A 40 -8.29 -14.55 11.00
N THR A 41 -7.34 -14.12 10.17
CA THR A 41 -7.10 -12.70 9.87
C THR A 41 -8.33 -12.10 9.23
N GLN A 42 -8.98 -12.80 8.29
CA GLN A 42 -10.22 -12.32 7.69
C GLN A 42 -11.33 -12.17 8.74
N ARG A 43 -11.50 -13.13 9.66
CA ARG A 43 -12.50 -13.04 10.74
C ARG A 43 -12.22 -11.85 11.66
N VAL A 44 -10.96 -11.63 12.04
CA VAL A 44 -10.55 -10.47 12.86
C VAL A 44 -10.86 -9.17 12.12
N LEU A 45 -10.48 -9.06 10.85
CA LEU A 45 -10.75 -7.89 10.01
C LEU A 45 -12.25 -7.62 9.85
N ASN A 46 -13.06 -8.65 9.62
CA ASN A 46 -14.52 -8.52 9.53
C ASN A 46 -15.12 -8.01 10.84
N GLY A 47 -14.61 -8.46 11.99
CA GLY A 47 -15.03 -7.99 13.31
C GLY A 47 -14.70 -6.52 13.54
N VAL A 48 -13.48 -6.10 13.16
CA VAL A 48 -13.03 -4.70 13.19
C VAL A 48 -13.91 -3.84 12.27
N GLU A 49 -14.15 -4.29 11.05
CA GLU A 49 -15.00 -3.60 10.07
C GLU A 49 -16.43 -3.43 10.57
N SER A 50 -17.04 -4.49 11.11
CA SER A 50 -18.40 -4.44 11.65
C SER A 50 -18.51 -3.42 12.79
N ARG A 51 -17.56 -3.42 13.73
CA ARG A 51 -17.50 -2.42 14.80
C ARG A 51 -17.32 -1.01 14.25
N ALA A 52 -16.43 -0.83 13.27
CA ALA A 52 -16.17 0.46 12.67
C ALA A 52 -17.38 1.02 11.92
N LEU A 53 -18.11 0.18 11.17
CA LEU A 53 -19.36 0.53 10.51
C LEU A 53 -20.45 0.94 11.50
N ALA A 54 -20.47 0.33 12.69
CA ALA A 54 -21.39 0.68 13.77
C ALA A 54 -20.94 1.92 14.58
N GLY A 55 -19.83 2.57 14.21
CA GLY A 55 -19.26 3.70 14.96
C GLY A 55 -18.63 3.30 16.31
N ARG A 56 -18.34 2.02 16.53
CA ARG A 56 -17.82 1.45 17.80
C ARG A 56 -16.37 0.97 17.71
N SER A 57 -15.56 1.62 16.88
CA SER A 57 -14.12 1.29 16.77
C SER A 57 -13.41 1.48 18.10
N THR A 58 -12.68 0.46 18.56
CA THR A 58 -11.92 0.51 19.81
C THR A 58 -10.48 0.98 19.58
N ARG A 59 -9.77 1.38 20.64
CA ARG A 59 -8.33 1.69 20.56
C ARG A 59 -7.49 0.48 20.13
N LEU A 60 -7.92 -0.73 20.52
CA LEU A 60 -7.27 -1.97 20.09
C LEU A 60 -7.44 -2.20 18.59
N ASP A 61 -8.62 -1.88 18.04
CA ASP A 61 -8.86 -1.95 16.59
C ASP A 61 -7.93 -0.99 15.84
N GLN A 62 -7.82 0.26 16.31
CA GLN A 62 -6.92 1.25 15.72
C GLN A 62 -5.46 0.81 15.78
N PHE A 63 -5.01 0.32 16.93
CA PHE A 63 -3.65 -0.16 17.12
C PHE A 63 -3.36 -1.40 16.25
N GLY A 64 -4.26 -2.37 16.23
CA GLY A 64 -4.13 -3.57 15.40
C GLY A 64 -4.07 -3.25 13.91
N LEU A 65 -4.91 -2.32 13.43
CA LEU A 65 -4.84 -1.86 12.05
C LEU A 65 -3.53 -1.10 11.76
N ARG A 66 -3.03 -0.27 12.68
CA ARG A 66 -1.73 0.40 12.51
C ARG A 66 -0.59 -0.60 12.39
N LEU A 67 -0.59 -1.65 13.22
CA LEU A 67 0.37 -2.74 13.11
C LEU A 67 0.26 -3.44 11.76
N LEU A 68 -0.95 -3.74 11.30
CA LEU A 68 -1.19 -4.34 9.99
C LEU A 68 -0.63 -3.46 8.87
N TYR A 69 -0.99 -2.18 8.81
CA TYR A 69 -0.49 -1.25 7.79
C TYR A 69 1.03 -1.06 7.87
N GLY A 70 1.60 -1.02 9.08
CA GLY A 70 3.04 -0.96 9.28
C GLY A 70 3.75 -2.22 8.75
N ALA A 71 3.19 -3.40 9.00
CA ALA A 71 3.70 -4.66 8.46
C ALA A 71 3.60 -4.71 6.94
N LEU A 72 2.47 -4.28 6.36
CA LEU A 72 2.29 -4.17 4.91
C LEU A 72 3.30 -3.19 4.29
N GLN A 73 3.53 -2.05 4.94
CA GLN A 73 4.52 -1.08 4.48
C GLN A 73 5.93 -1.66 4.53
N LEU A 74 6.33 -2.31 5.63
CA LEU A 74 7.66 -2.89 5.79
C LEU A 74 7.90 -4.04 4.81
N GLY A 75 6.94 -4.97 4.69
CA GLY A 75 7.02 -6.06 3.72
C GLY A 75 7.01 -5.56 2.28
N GLY A 76 6.17 -4.55 1.99
CA GLY A 76 6.09 -3.92 0.69
C GLY A 76 7.39 -3.24 0.26
N ARG A 77 8.19 -2.67 1.16
CA ARG A 77 9.48 -2.06 0.79
C ARG A 77 10.44 -3.03 0.09
N VAL A 78 10.32 -4.32 0.38
CA VAL A 78 11.16 -5.36 -0.21
C VAL A 78 10.56 -5.87 -1.52
N VAL A 79 9.24 -6.08 -1.54
CA VAL A 79 8.57 -6.79 -2.66
C VAL A 79 7.94 -5.83 -3.68
N TYR A 80 7.33 -4.74 -3.19
CA TYR A 80 6.56 -3.76 -3.96
C TYR A 80 6.87 -2.32 -3.49
N PRO A 81 8.08 -1.80 -3.76
CA PRO A 81 8.58 -0.58 -3.12
C PRO A 81 7.70 0.65 -3.40
N GLN A 82 7.18 0.83 -4.62
CA GLN A 82 6.25 1.91 -4.95
C GLN A 82 4.97 1.85 -4.11
N ALA A 83 4.37 0.67 -3.97
CA ALA A 83 3.15 0.49 -3.16
C ALA A 83 3.41 0.82 -1.68
N ALA A 84 4.59 0.48 -1.16
CA ALA A 84 4.96 0.79 0.21
C ALA A 84 5.23 2.29 0.44
N GLU A 85 5.78 2.99 -0.55
CA GLU A 85 5.96 4.44 -0.51
C GLU A 85 4.60 5.15 -0.47
N LEU A 86 3.69 4.77 -1.36
CA LEU A 86 2.30 5.23 -1.39
C LEU A 86 1.57 4.96 -0.07
N LEU A 87 1.69 3.74 0.46
CA LEU A 87 1.12 3.37 1.76
C LEU A 87 1.69 4.20 2.91
N GLY A 88 3.00 4.42 2.90
CA GLY A 88 3.64 5.30 3.87
C GLY A 88 3.10 6.72 3.83
N HIS A 89 2.91 7.25 2.62
CA HIS A 89 2.35 8.59 2.43
C HIS A 89 0.89 8.66 2.89
N TYR A 90 0.06 7.63 2.64
CA TYR A 90 -1.30 7.53 3.20
C TYR A 90 -1.27 7.63 4.73
N CYS A 91 -0.47 6.78 5.37
CA CYS A 91 -0.40 6.71 6.82
C CYS A 91 0.17 8.00 7.44
N GLY A 92 1.03 8.72 6.71
CA GLY A 92 1.65 9.96 7.14
C GLY A 92 0.73 11.18 7.19
N GLY A 93 -0.42 11.14 6.50
CA GLY A 93 -1.51 12.13 6.66
C GLY A 93 -1.21 13.57 6.23
N ARG A 94 -0.25 13.78 5.33
CA ARG A 94 0.14 15.14 4.89
C ARG A 94 -0.79 15.72 3.83
N GLY A 95 -1.34 14.89 2.94
CA GLY A 95 -2.21 15.33 1.83
C GLY A 95 -1.46 16.02 0.69
N ASP A 96 -0.18 16.34 0.88
CA ASP A 96 0.70 16.90 -0.15
C ASP A 96 0.89 15.92 -1.31
N THR A 97 1.22 16.44 -2.49
CA THR A 97 1.56 15.60 -3.64
C THR A 97 2.75 14.69 -3.32
N LEU A 98 2.57 13.38 -3.49
CA LEU A 98 3.66 12.41 -3.43
C LEU A 98 4.39 12.43 -4.78
N ARG A 99 5.66 12.84 -4.76
CA ARG A 99 6.56 12.72 -5.92
C ARG A 99 7.34 11.42 -5.79
N PHE A 100 7.23 10.54 -6.78
CA PHE A 100 7.90 9.23 -6.77
C PHE A 100 8.77 9.06 -8.03
N ASP A 101 9.68 8.07 -8.01
CA ASP A 101 10.49 7.73 -9.18
C ASP A 101 9.68 6.91 -10.20
N ALA A 102 9.50 7.45 -11.40
CA ALA A 102 8.79 6.80 -12.50
C ALA A 102 9.63 5.77 -13.27
N GLN A 103 10.95 5.72 -13.10
CA GLN A 103 11.83 4.83 -13.86
C GLN A 103 11.45 3.34 -13.72
N PRO A 104 11.12 2.83 -12.52
CA PRO A 104 10.67 1.46 -12.37
C PRO A 104 9.36 1.18 -13.12
N LEU A 105 8.48 2.20 -13.25
CA LEU A 105 7.21 2.01 -13.94
C LEU A 105 7.37 1.72 -15.42
N LEU A 106 8.38 2.31 -16.07
CA LEU A 106 8.69 2.09 -17.48
C LEU A 106 9.15 0.65 -17.77
N ARG A 107 9.49 -0.13 -16.74
CA ARG A 107 9.89 -1.54 -16.87
C ARG A 107 8.71 -2.50 -16.78
N HIS A 108 7.54 -2.05 -16.32
CA HIS A 108 6.37 -2.92 -16.23
C HIS A 108 5.85 -3.29 -17.62
N PRO A 109 5.64 -4.57 -17.93
CA PRO A 109 5.16 -5.02 -19.25
C PRO A 109 3.86 -4.34 -19.66
N GLU A 110 2.95 -4.10 -18.71
CA GLU A 110 1.68 -3.44 -18.98
C GLU A 110 1.84 -1.96 -19.32
N VAL A 111 2.74 -1.26 -18.63
CA VAL A 111 3.10 0.13 -18.96
C VAL A 111 3.77 0.20 -20.33
N GLN A 112 4.69 -0.71 -20.63
CA GLN A 112 5.32 -0.76 -21.95
C GLN A 112 4.31 -1.03 -23.06
N GLN A 113 3.38 -1.96 -22.85
CA GLN A 113 2.30 -2.25 -23.79
C GLN A 113 1.41 -1.03 -23.99
N ALA A 114 1.04 -0.34 -22.91
CA ALA A 114 0.26 0.89 -22.97
C ALA A 114 0.97 2.01 -23.75
N LEU A 115 2.26 2.23 -23.49
CA LEU A 115 3.05 3.25 -24.18
C LEU A 115 3.15 2.99 -25.69
N ARG A 116 3.27 1.72 -26.11
CA ARG A 116 3.28 1.34 -27.54
C ARG A 116 2.00 1.72 -28.29
N LEU A 117 0.89 1.91 -27.59
CA LEU A 117 -0.39 2.25 -28.21
C LEU A 117 -0.52 3.75 -28.53
N GLN A 118 0.50 4.55 -28.16
CA GLN A 118 0.66 5.97 -28.52
C GLN A 118 -0.57 6.85 -28.25
N LYS A 119 -1.42 6.45 -27.30
CA LYS A 119 -2.57 7.27 -26.89
C LYS A 119 -2.10 8.42 -26.00
N PRO A 120 -2.71 9.62 -26.13
CA PRO A 120 -2.35 10.78 -25.33
C PRO A 120 -2.65 10.59 -23.83
N GLY A 121 -3.61 9.72 -23.50
CA GLY A 121 -3.93 9.32 -22.14
C GLY A 121 -4.23 7.81 -22.06
N ILE A 122 -3.61 7.13 -21.11
CA ILE A 122 -3.93 5.75 -20.73
C ILE A 122 -4.29 5.75 -19.26
N THR A 123 -5.38 5.07 -18.91
CA THR A 123 -5.80 4.90 -17.52
C THR A 123 -5.81 3.43 -17.20
N PHE A 124 -5.02 3.04 -16.19
CA PHE A 124 -5.06 1.73 -15.58
C PHE A 124 -6.10 1.70 -14.47
N ARG A 125 -6.86 0.60 -14.36
CA ARG A 125 -7.80 0.41 -13.26
C ARG A 125 -7.78 -1.05 -12.79
N HIS A 126 -7.93 -1.25 -11.48
CA HIS A 126 -7.95 -2.59 -10.87
C HIS A 126 -9.31 -3.30 -10.93
N GLN A 127 -10.40 -2.55 -11.15
CA GLN A 127 -11.75 -3.08 -11.25
C GLN A 127 -12.27 -2.96 -12.68
N ALA A 128 -12.95 -4.00 -13.16
CA ALA A 128 -13.59 -3.99 -14.48
C ALA A 128 -14.67 -2.90 -14.50
N ALA A 129 -14.54 -1.95 -15.43
CA ALA A 129 -15.55 -0.95 -15.73
C ALA A 129 -15.71 -0.84 -17.24
N ALA A 130 -16.94 -0.60 -17.71
CA ALA A 130 -17.19 -0.27 -19.11
C ALA A 130 -16.56 1.09 -19.43
N GLY A 131 -15.73 1.15 -20.48
CA GLY A 131 -15.08 2.40 -20.93
C GLY A 131 -13.71 2.17 -21.58
N PRO A 132 -13.03 3.22 -22.06
CA PRO A 132 -11.77 3.14 -22.81
C PRO A 132 -10.53 2.89 -21.92
N PHE A 133 -10.72 2.23 -20.77
CA PHE A 133 -9.69 2.01 -19.77
C PHE A 133 -8.80 0.82 -20.16
N TYR A 134 -7.49 0.96 -19.97
CA TYR A 134 -6.60 -0.20 -19.98
C TYR A 134 -6.75 -0.89 -18.64
N ILE A 135 -7.32 -2.09 -18.62
CA ILE A 135 -7.45 -2.81 -17.36
C ILE A 135 -6.06 -3.34 -17.02
N ALA A 136 -5.52 -2.90 -15.87
CA ALA A 136 -4.32 -3.53 -15.37
C ALA A 136 -4.69 -4.98 -15.09
N ARG A 137 -4.15 -5.94 -15.85
CA ARG A 137 -4.50 -7.34 -15.60
C ARG A 137 -3.91 -7.71 -14.23
N ARG A 138 -4.47 -8.72 -13.56
CA ARG A 138 -3.93 -9.28 -12.29
C ARG A 138 -2.51 -9.89 -12.42
N THR A 139 -1.80 -9.58 -13.50
CA THR A 139 -0.46 -10.03 -13.85
C THR A 139 0.62 -9.16 -13.26
N ASP A 140 0.34 -7.88 -13.00
CA ASP A 140 1.29 -6.97 -12.36
C ASP A 140 0.85 -6.57 -10.94
N TRP A 141 1.24 -7.37 -9.96
CA TRP A 141 0.88 -7.15 -8.56
C TRP A 141 1.50 -5.85 -7.99
N GLY A 142 2.64 -5.40 -8.52
CA GLY A 142 3.27 -4.16 -8.11
C GLY A 142 2.41 -2.95 -8.49
N LEU A 143 1.98 -2.88 -9.75
CA LEU A 143 1.01 -1.88 -10.19
C LEU A 143 -0.34 -2.05 -9.49
N TYR A 144 -0.79 -3.30 -9.28
CA TYR A 144 -2.04 -3.62 -8.57
C TYR A 144 -2.11 -3.11 -7.13
N TYR A 145 -0.99 -3.12 -6.41
CA TYR A 145 -0.95 -2.64 -5.04
C TYR A 145 -0.61 -1.16 -4.94
N ALA A 146 0.06 -0.62 -5.95
CA ALA A 146 0.38 0.79 -6.00
C ALA A 146 -0.88 1.61 -6.33
N PHE A 147 -1.48 1.47 -7.51
CA PHE A 147 -2.33 2.51 -8.11
C PHE A 147 -3.75 2.09 -8.46
N ASP A 148 -4.75 2.53 -7.68
CA ASP A 148 -6.17 2.28 -8.00
C ASP A 148 -6.53 2.77 -9.42
N LEU A 149 -5.99 3.93 -9.80
CA LEU A 149 -6.26 4.55 -11.09
C LEU A 149 -5.04 5.27 -11.68
N LEU A 150 -4.04 4.53 -12.15
CA LEU A 150 -2.83 5.12 -12.77
C LEU A 150 -3.15 5.75 -14.14
N TYR A 151 -3.03 7.07 -14.21
CA TYR A 151 -3.04 7.82 -15.46
C TYR A 151 -1.62 7.96 -16.01
N ILE A 152 -1.47 7.69 -17.31
CA ILE A 152 -0.26 7.91 -18.08
C ILE A 152 -0.58 8.90 -19.18
N ARG A 153 0.13 10.02 -19.18
CA ARG A 153 0.08 11.02 -20.25
C ARG A 153 1.40 11.04 -21.01
N GLN A 154 1.32 10.93 -22.32
CA GLN A 154 2.48 11.00 -23.21
C GLN A 154 2.61 12.41 -23.77
N ALA A 155 3.82 12.98 -23.70
CA ALA A 155 4.17 14.27 -24.28
C ALA A 155 5.55 14.17 -24.95
N PRO A 156 5.90 15.04 -25.91
CA PRO A 156 7.19 14.96 -26.61
C PRO A 156 8.37 14.77 -25.65
N GLY A 157 9.08 13.64 -25.78
CA GLY A 157 10.24 13.26 -24.97
C GLY A 157 9.95 12.86 -23.52
N THR A 158 8.69 12.88 -23.05
CA THR A 158 8.35 12.66 -21.63
C THR A 158 7.07 11.87 -21.43
N VAL A 159 7.04 11.10 -20.34
CA VAL A 159 5.86 10.38 -19.86
C VAL A 159 5.55 10.85 -18.46
N VAL A 160 4.31 11.26 -18.23
CA VAL A 160 3.81 11.70 -16.93
C VAL A 160 2.89 10.63 -16.38
N PHE A 161 3.13 10.24 -15.13
CA PHE A 161 2.34 9.29 -14.37
C PHE A 161 1.65 10.03 -13.23
N TYR A 162 0.36 9.85 -13.06
CA TYR A 162 -0.33 10.38 -11.90
C TYR A 162 -1.51 9.52 -11.46
N ASP A 163 -1.86 9.59 -10.19
CA ASP A 163 -3.07 9.00 -9.63
C ASP A 163 -3.61 9.93 -8.54
N ASN A 164 -4.94 10.02 -8.46
CA ASN A 164 -5.64 10.79 -7.46
C ASN A 164 -6.19 9.82 -6.41
N TYR A 165 -5.60 9.84 -5.23
CA TYR A 165 -6.05 8.96 -4.18
C TYR A 165 -7.01 9.65 -3.24
N PHE A 166 -8.21 9.09 -3.21
CA PHE A 166 -9.28 9.47 -2.33
C PHE A 166 -9.66 8.26 -1.49
N PHE A 167 -9.81 8.45 -0.19
CA PHE A 167 -10.27 7.37 0.66
C PHE A 167 -11.75 7.13 0.43
N GLN A 168 -12.07 5.90 0.06
CA GLN A 168 -13.45 5.46 0.04
C GLN A 168 -14.05 5.57 1.44
N PRO A 169 -15.29 6.07 1.58
CA PRO A 169 -16.02 5.92 2.82
C PRO A 169 -16.10 4.44 3.21
N LEU A 170 -15.95 4.13 4.49
CA LEU A 170 -16.02 2.76 5.01
C LEU A 170 -17.30 2.03 4.55
N ALA A 171 -18.42 2.76 4.48
CA ALA A 171 -19.72 2.26 4.03
C ALA A 171 -19.76 1.79 2.56
N ARG A 172 -18.84 2.28 1.70
CA ARG A 172 -18.76 1.85 0.30
C ARG A 172 -18.31 0.39 0.17
N ARG A 173 -17.65 -0.17 1.20
CA ARG A 173 -17.17 -1.56 1.21
C ARG A 173 -16.35 -1.91 -0.04
N SER A 174 -15.42 -1.03 -0.40
CA SER A 174 -14.40 -1.33 -1.41
C SER A 174 -13.32 -2.19 -0.78
N TYR A 175 -12.93 -3.28 -1.43
CA TYR A 175 -12.00 -4.26 -0.87
C TYR A 175 -10.79 -4.46 -1.77
N THR A 176 -9.61 -4.30 -1.18
CA THR A 176 -8.34 -4.72 -1.76
C THR A 176 -8.02 -6.16 -1.35
N ARG A 177 -7.64 -7.00 -2.31
CA ARG A 177 -7.24 -8.39 -2.05
C ARG A 177 -5.74 -8.47 -1.84
N PHE A 178 -5.34 -8.90 -0.66
CA PHE A 178 -3.94 -9.11 -0.31
C PHE A 178 -3.57 -10.58 -0.36
N ASN A 179 -2.48 -10.86 -1.07
CA ASN A 179 -1.89 -12.19 -1.21
C ASN A 179 -0.45 -12.11 -0.74
N PHE A 180 -0.17 -12.62 0.47
CA PHE A 180 1.19 -12.68 1.03
C PHE A 180 1.52 -14.11 1.41
N GLY A 181 2.32 -14.79 0.59
CA GLY A 181 2.59 -16.21 0.78
C GLY A 181 1.30 -17.02 0.72
N ARG A 182 0.97 -17.71 1.82
CA ARG A 182 -0.29 -18.48 1.97
C ARG A 182 -1.40 -17.71 2.69
N LEU A 183 -1.17 -16.45 3.06
CA LEU A 183 -2.18 -15.60 3.67
C LEU A 183 -2.96 -14.86 2.58
N HIS A 184 -4.28 -15.07 2.58
CA HIS A 184 -5.22 -14.45 1.67
C HIS A 184 -6.27 -13.70 2.46
N CYS A 185 -6.29 -12.37 2.34
CA CYS A 185 -7.32 -11.56 3.01
C CYS A 185 -7.82 -10.44 2.12
N LYS A 186 -8.99 -9.93 2.47
CA LYS A 186 -9.63 -8.76 1.90
C LYS A 186 -9.64 -7.69 2.98
N LEU A 187 -9.11 -6.53 2.64
CA LEU A 187 -9.12 -5.36 3.50
C LEU A 187 -10.07 -4.33 2.91
N ASN A 188 -11.01 -3.83 3.72
CA ASN A 188 -11.84 -2.70 3.31
C ASN A 188 -10.97 -1.44 3.29
N ASP A 189 -10.90 -0.75 2.15
CA ASP A 189 -10.03 0.41 1.96
C ASP A 189 -10.35 1.54 2.97
N GLY A 190 -11.62 1.66 3.37
CA GLY A 190 -12.05 2.66 4.34
C GLY A 190 -11.54 2.43 5.77
N LEU A 191 -11.03 1.23 6.10
CA LEU A 191 -10.44 0.95 7.42
C LEU A 191 -9.19 1.76 7.68
N ILE A 192 -8.54 2.29 6.65
CA ILE A 192 -7.38 3.17 6.82
C ILE A 192 -7.73 4.42 7.62
N ARG A 193 -8.95 4.95 7.50
CA ARG A 193 -9.43 6.09 8.29
C ARG A 193 -9.70 5.74 9.76
N VAL A 194 -9.91 4.47 10.06
CA VAL A 194 -9.99 4.01 11.46
C VAL A 194 -8.58 4.01 12.07
N ALA A 195 -7.58 3.52 11.35
CA ALA A 195 -6.20 3.49 11.81
C ALA A 195 -5.54 4.88 11.85
N TYR A 196 -5.81 5.69 10.83
CA TYR A 196 -5.22 7.00 10.59
C TYR A 196 -6.33 8.01 10.25
N PRO A 197 -7.08 8.51 11.24
CA PRO A 197 -8.16 9.49 11.01
C PRO A 197 -7.68 10.78 10.33
N GLN A 198 -6.40 11.12 10.49
CA GLN A 198 -5.74 12.27 9.88
C GLN A 198 -5.36 12.05 8.41
N ALA A 199 -5.57 10.86 7.84
CA ALA A 199 -5.19 10.58 6.47
C ALA A 199 -5.97 11.50 5.51
N LYS A 200 -5.25 12.22 4.65
CA LYS A 200 -5.81 13.19 3.68
C LYS A 200 -5.64 12.69 2.24
N PRO A 201 -6.61 12.96 1.35
CA PRO A 201 -6.46 12.68 -0.07
C PRO A 201 -5.19 13.35 -0.60
N PHE A 202 -4.56 12.74 -1.60
CA PHE A 202 -3.38 13.29 -2.24
C PHE A 202 -3.25 12.85 -3.69
N VAL A 203 -2.34 13.49 -4.41
CA VAL A 203 -1.96 13.13 -5.77
C VAL A 203 -0.60 12.44 -5.75
N ALA A 204 -0.50 11.25 -6.30
CA ALA A 204 0.80 10.67 -6.64
C ALA A 204 1.18 11.15 -8.03
N TYR A 205 2.41 11.63 -8.20
CA TYR A 205 2.87 12.18 -9.47
C TYR A 205 4.32 11.78 -9.72
N ALA A 206 4.61 11.39 -10.96
CA ALA A 206 5.97 11.23 -11.43
C ALA A 206 6.10 11.60 -12.91
N LYS A 207 7.32 11.93 -13.33
CA LYS A 207 7.66 12.24 -14.71
C LYS A 207 8.95 11.51 -15.07
N ALA A 208 8.98 10.86 -16.22
CA ALA A 208 10.17 10.20 -16.76
C ALA A 208 10.41 10.60 -18.22
N THR A 209 11.65 10.47 -18.67
CA THR A 209 12.00 10.57 -20.08
C THR A 209 11.37 9.40 -20.83
N ALA A 210 10.75 9.66 -21.98
CA ALA A 210 10.17 8.60 -22.79
C ALA A 210 11.28 7.66 -23.31
N PRO A 211 11.07 6.33 -23.34
CA PRO A 211 12.05 5.42 -23.92
C PRO A 211 12.27 5.72 -25.40
N ALA A 212 13.52 5.64 -25.85
CA ALA A 212 13.89 5.85 -27.25
C ALA A 212 13.09 4.90 -28.16
N GLY A 213 12.37 5.46 -29.14
CA GLY A 213 11.48 4.71 -30.04
C GLY A 213 9.98 4.78 -29.70
N ALA A 214 9.59 5.39 -28.58
CA ALA A 214 8.17 5.56 -28.24
C ALA A 214 7.47 6.73 -28.97
N MET A 215 8.20 7.59 -29.69
CA MET A 215 7.63 8.83 -30.22
C MET A 215 8.08 9.15 -31.66
N THR A 216 7.35 8.60 -32.61
CA THR A 216 6.99 9.30 -33.86
C THR A 216 5.53 9.67 -33.73
N MET A 217 5.22 10.70 -32.93
CA MET A 217 3.87 11.29 -32.96
C MET A 217 3.75 12.04 -34.27
N ALA A 218 2.99 11.47 -35.22
CA ALA A 218 2.56 12.19 -36.40
C ALA A 218 1.80 13.44 -35.94
N ASN A 219 2.24 14.62 -36.39
CA ASN A 219 1.54 15.87 -36.15
C ASN A 219 0.12 15.75 -36.73
N TYR A 220 -0.88 15.69 -35.86
CA TYR A 220 -2.30 15.88 -36.19
C TYR A 220 -2.82 17.11 -35.45
#